data_AF-A0A527G3J1-F1
#
_entry.id   AF-A0A527G3J1-F1
#
_cell.length_a   1.000
_cell.length_b   1.000
_cell.length_c   1.000
_cell.angle_alpha   90.00
_cell.angle_beta   90.00
_cell.angle_gamma   90.00
#
_symmetry.space_group_name_H-M   'P 1'
#
loop_
_entity.id
_entity.type
_entity.pdbx_description
1 polymer ?
#
loop_
_entity_poly.entity_id
_entity_poly.type
_entity_poly.pdbx_seq_one_letter_code
_entity_poly.pdbx_strand_id
1 'polypeptide(L)'
;AAVARKHDIAIIENDVLGPLVEDRPPPVAAFAPERTLYVTSFTKIVVPGLRIGYLAAPDRYVAAVANRHLVSNWMATPMVAEIATKWVTDGTAIELVHWQRAALRRRLDIAAQVLA
;
A
#
# COMPACT_ATOMS: atom_id res chain seq x y z
N ALA A 1 -10.77 -4.62 -15.08
CA ALA A 1 -9.79 -4.58 -16.19
C ALA A 1 -10.43 -4.33 -17.57
N ALA A 2 -11.42 -5.12 -18.01
CA ALA A 2 -11.99 -5.01 -19.37
C ALA A 2 -12.52 -3.60 -19.73
N VAL A 3 -13.30 -2.98 -18.84
CA VAL A 3 -13.80 -1.61 -19.04
C VAL A 3 -12.65 -0.60 -19.17
N ALA A 4 -11.66 -0.68 -18.28
CA ALA A 4 -10.51 0.21 -18.32
C ALA A 4 -9.72 0.08 -19.63
N ARG A 5 -9.58 -1.14 -20.17
CA ARG A 5 -8.96 -1.37 -21.49
C ARG A 5 -9.79 -0.81 -22.63
N LYS A 6 -11.09 -1.07 -22.63
CA LYS A 6 -12.03 -0.60 -23.66
C LYS A 6 -12.03 0.92 -23.81
N HIS A 7 -11.87 1.64 -22.70
CA HIS A 7 -11.96 3.10 -22.65
C HIS A 7 -10.61 3.80 -22.43
N ASP A 8 -9.52 3.05 -22.50
CA ASP A 8 -8.16 3.48 -22.16
C ASP A 8 -8.01 4.32 -20.88
N ILE A 9 -8.64 3.85 -19.79
CA ILE A 9 -8.63 4.51 -18.49
C ILE A 9 -7.44 4.03 -17.66
N ALA A 10 -6.76 4.96 -17.00
CA ALA A 10 -5.76 4.68 -15.96
C ALA A 10 -6.45 4.30 -14.64
N ILE A 11 -5.86 3.36 -13.90
CA ILE A 11 -6.38 2.93 -12.60
C ILE A 11 -5.42 3.41 -11.51
N ILE A 12 -5.94 4.07 -10.48
CA ILE A 12 -5.20 4.35 -9.25
C ILE A 12 -5.74 3.41 -8.18
N GLU A 13 -4.92 2.42 -7.80
CA GLU A 13 -5.27 1.45 -6.78
C GLU A 13 -4.62 1.84 -5.45
N ASN A 14 -5.44 2.26 -4.49
CA ASN A 14 -4.99 2.55 -3.13
C ASN A 14 -5.14 1.30 -2.25
N ASP A 15 -4.03 0.65 -1.95
CA ASP A 15 -3.98 -0.61 -1.21
C ASP A 15 -3.21 -0.48 0.10
N VAL A 16 -3.51 0.60 0.84
CA VAL A 16 -2.83 0.92 2.11
C VAL A 16 -3.20 -0.08 3.21
N LEU A 17 -4.40 -0.65 3.20
CA LEU A 17 -4.86 -1.62 4.20
C LEU A 17 -4.72 -3.07 3.72
N GLY A 18 -4.36 -3.26 2.45
CA GLY A 18 -4.27 -4.56 1.80
C GLY A 18 -3.52 -5.63 2.58
N PRO A 19 -2.32 -5.34 3.12
CA PRO A 19 -1.57 -6.30 3.91
C PRO A 19 -2.27 -6.75 5.20
N LEU A 20 -3.29 -6.04 5.71
CA LEU A 20 -4.04 -6.48 6.89
C LEU A 20 -5.13 -7.50 6.56
N VAL A 21 -5.55 -7.61 5.30
CA VAL A 21 -6.66 -8.49 4.91
C VAL A 21 -6.14 -9.90 4.65
N GLU A 22 -6.67 -10.86 5.41
CA GLU A 22 -6.42 -12.29 5.22
C GLU A 22 -7.23 -12.80 4.02
N ASP A 23 -6.68 -13.79 3.29
CA ASP A 23 -7.32 -14.42 2.13
C ASP A 23 -7.86 -13.43 1.07
N ARG A 24 -7.21 -12.27 0.94
CA ARG A 24 -7.59 -11.24 -0.03
C ARG A 24 -7.44 -11.72 -1.47
N PRO A 25 -8.29 -11.23 -2.39
CA PRO A 25 -8.06 -11.43 -3.81
C PRO A 25 -6.77 -10.72 -4.27
N PRO A 26 -6.22 -11.12 -5.44
CA PRO A 26 -5.14 -10.37 -6.08
C PRO A 26 -5.55 -8.91 -6.32
N PRO A 27 -4.60 -7.95 -6.21
CA PRO A 27 -4.87 -6.54 -6.51
C PRO A 27 -5.29 -6.34 -7.98
N VAL A 28 -5.96 -5.25 -8.28
CA VAL A 28 -6.32 -4.83 -9.64
C VAL A 28 -5.08 -4.72 -10.53
N ALA A 29 -3.95 -4.28 -9.96
CA ALA A 29 -2.65 -4.22 -10.61
C ALA A 29 -2.18 -5.58 -11.13
N ALA A 30 -2.58 -6.71 -10.53
CA ALA A 30 -2.27 -8.04 -11.05
C ALA A 30 -3.04 -8.35 -12.36
N PHE A 31 -4.22 -7.76 -12.56
CA PHE A 31 -5.07 -7.99 -13.72
C PHE A 31 -4.86 -6.98 -14.85
N ALA A 32 -4.37 -5.78 -14.53
CA ALA A 32 -4.12 -4.70 -15.49
C ALA A 32 -2.84 -3.90 -15.18
N PRO A 33 -1.67 -4.56 -15.11
CA PRO A 33 -0.41 -3.92 -14.72
C PRO A 33 0.01 -2.81 -15.69
N GLU A 34 -0.42 -2.87 -16.96
CA GLU A 34 -0.05 -1.90 -17.99
C GLU A 34 -0.67 -0.51 -17.79
N ARG A 35 -1.65 -0.38 -16.87
CA ARG A 35 -2.44 0.85 -16.67
C ARG A 35 -2.76 1.16 -15.21
N THR A 36 -2.26 0.36 -14.26
CA THR A 36 -2.57 0.51 -12.84
C THR A 36 -1.40 1.10 -12.07
N LEU A 37 -1.62 2.25 -11.45
CA LEU A 37 -0.75 2.83 -10.43
C LEU A 37 -1.15 2.24 -9.08
N TYR A 38 -0.33 1.35 -8.53
CA TYR A 38 -0.58 0.69 -7.25
C TYR A 38 0.15 1.42 -6.13
N VAL A 39 -0.60 1.87 -5.11
CA VAL A 39 -0.08 2.64 -3.98
C VAL A 39 -0.31 1.89 -2.68
N THR A 40 0.74 1.70 -1.89
CA THR A 40 0.62 1.16 -0.52
C THR A 40 1.51 1.94 0.45
N SER A 41 1.31 1.77 1.76
CA SER A 41 2.09 2.49 2.77
C SER A 41 2.18 1.74 4.10
N PHE A 42 3.17 2.07 4.92
CA PHE A 42 3.39 1.46 6.23
C PHE A 42 2.54 2.08 7.36
N THR A 43 1.92 3.24 7.10
CA THR A 43 1.29 4.09 8.14
C THR A 43 0.18 3.37 8.93
N LYS A 44 -0.58 2.49 8.27
CA LYS A 44 -1.76 1.83 8.87
C LYS A 44 -1.54 0.38 9.25
N ILE A 45 -0.49 -0.22 8.71
CA ILE A 45 -0.26 -1.66 8.72
C ILE A 45 0.94 -2.08 9.56
N VAL A 46 1.87 -1.15 9.81
CA VAL A 46 3.10 -1.41 10.55
C VAL A 46 3.25 -0.39 11.69
N VAL A 47 3.60 0.86 11.39
CA VAL A 47 3.74 1.91 12.40
C VAL A 47 3.37 3.28 11.81
N PRO A 48 2.51 4.07 12.48
CA PRO A 48 2.09 5.38 11.97
C PRO A 48 3.24 6.36 11.73
N GLY A 49 4.30 6.26 12.53
CA GLY A 49 5.45 7.18 12.52
C GLY A 49 6.45 6.96 11.38
N LEU A 50 6.40 5.84 10.63
CA LEU A 50 7.38 5.61 9.56
C LEU A 50 7.16 6.55 8.37
N ARG A 51 5.91 6.95 8.08
CA ARG A 51 5.59 7.97 7.06
C ARG A 51 6.22 7.74 5.68
N ILE A 52 6.24 6.49 5.24
CA ILE A 52 6.68 6.09 3.90
C ILE A 52 5.70 5.11 3.26
N GLY A 53 5.76 5.02 1.94
CA GLY A 53 5.01 4.07 1.14
C GLY A 53 5.66 3.86 -0.22
N TYR A 54 5.06 3.00 -1.01
CA TYR A 54 5.53 2.63 -2.34
C TYR A 54 4.45 2.90 -3.38
N LEU A 55 4.90 3.27 -4.57
CA LEU A 55 4.08 3.39 -5.76
C LEU A 55 4.72 2.55 -6.87
N ALA A 56 4.03 1.51 -7.30
CA ALA A 56 4.35 0.80 -8.54
C ALA A 56 3.56 1.46 -9.67
N ALA A 57 4.26 1.96 -10.69
CA ALA A 57 3.64 2.65 -11.81
C ALA A 57 4.05 1.98 -13.15
N PRO A 58 3.15 1.90 -14.14
CA PRO A 58 3.49 1.49 -15.50
C PRO A 58 4.51 2.43 -16.14
N ASP A 59 5.39 1.93 -16.99
CA ASP A 59 6.48 2.67 -17.64
C ASP A 59 6.03 4.01 -18.24
N ARG A 60 4.88 4.01 -18.92
CA ARG A 60 4.30 5.22 -19.55
C ARG A 60 3.99 6.35 -18.58
N TYR A 61 3.87 6.07 -17.28
CA TYR A 61 3.58 7.05 -16.24
C TYR A 61 4.80 7.38 -15.36
N VAL A 62 5.91 6.63 -15.45
CA VAL A 62 7.06 6.78 -14.53
C VAL A 62 7.61 8.21 -14.55
N ALA A 63 7.82 8.80 -15.73
CA ALA A 63 8.33 10.17 -15.85
C ALA A 63 7.38 11.21 -15.21
N ALA A 64 6.07 11.08 -15.46
CA ALA A 64 5.06 11.98 -14.90
C ALA A 64 4.95 11.84 -13.37
N VAL A 65 4.98 10.60 -12.87
CA VAL A 65 4.96 10.30 -11.43
C VAL A 65 6.21 10.85 -10.73
N ALA A 66 7.40 10.59 -11.29
CA ALA A 66 8.65 11.07 -10.74
C ALA A 66 8.69 12.60 -10.68
N ASN A 67 8.30 13.27 -11.78
CA ASN A 67 8.21 14.73 -11.81
C ASN A 67 7.22 15.24 -10.76
N ARG A 68 6.03 14.63 -10.66
CA ARG A 68 5.02 15.04 -9.67
C ARG A 68 5.50 14.83 -8.23
N HIS A 69 6.23 13.75 -7.96
CA HIS A 69 6.85 13.49 -6.65
C HIS A 69 7.87 14.58 -6.30
N LEU A 70 8.80 14.88 -7.22
CA LEU A 70 9.84 15.88 -7.05
C LEU A 70 9.25 17.26 -6.69
N VAL A 71 8.21 17.71 -7.41
CA VAL A 71 7.61 19.04 -7.17
C VAL A 71 6.73 19.10 -5.92
N SER A 72 6.30 17.96 -5.38
CA SER A 72 5.35 17.93 -4.24
C SER A 72 6.03 17.58 -2.91
N ASN A 73 7.04 16.71 -2.93
CA ASN A 73 7.67 16.16 -1.73
C ASN A 73 9.20 16.08 -1.83
N TRP A 74 9.82 16.58 -2.91
CA TRP A 74 11.25 16.52 -3.21
C TRP A 74 11.80 15.08 -3.29
N MET A 75 12.00 14.40 -2.16
CA MET A 75 12.41 13.00 -2.10
C MET A 75 11.85 12.30 -0.87
N ALA A 76 11.83 10.97 -0.89
CA ALA A 76 11.64 10.19 0.33
C ALA A 76 12.81 10.43 1.30
N THR A 77 12.52 10.58 2.59
CA THR A 77 13.54 10.73 3.63
C THR A 77 14.47 9.50 3.64
N PRO A 78 15.79 9.65 3.36
CA PRO A 78 16.67 8.50 3.11
C PRO A 78 16.72 7.48 4.25
N MET A 79 16.87 7.94 5.50
CA MET A 79 16.90 7.03 6.66
C MET A 79 15.60 6.24 6.84
N VAL A 80 14.47 6.85 6.53
CA VAL A 80 13.16 6.20 6.60
C VAL A 80 13.02 5.16 5.49
N ALA A 81 13.50 5.48 4.28
CA ALA A 81 13.54 4.55 3.15
C ALA A 81 14.42 3.34 3.44
N GLU A 82 15.56 3.54 4.09
CA GLU A 82 16.45 2.45 4.52
C GLU A 82 15.76 1.52 5.53
N ILE A 83 15.14 2.08 6.58
CA ILE A 83 14.40 1.30 7.58
C ILE A 83 13.27 0.49 6.91
N ALA A 84 12.48 1.13 6.06
CA ALA A 84 11.38 0.47 5.36
C ALA A 84 11.87 -0.67 4.46
N THR A 85 12.96 -0.43 3.73
CA THR A 85 13.59 -1.44 2.86
C THR A 85 14.05 -2.62 3.69
N LYS A 86 14.80 -2.37 4.77
CA LYS A 86 15.28 -3.40 5.68
C LYS A 86 14.13 -4.25 6.23
N TRP A 87 13.09 -3.61 6.75
CA TRP A 87 11.92 -4.29 7.33
C TRP A 87 11.14 -5.15 6.34
N VAL A 88 11.07 -4.72 5.07
CA VAL A 88 10.47 -5.53 4.01
C VAL A 88 11.35 -6.74 3.69
N THR A 89 12.67 -6.54 3.61
CA THR A 89 13.62 -7.60 3.23
C THR A 89 13.87 -8.63 4.33
N ASP A 90 13.83 -8.23 5.61
CA ASP A 90 14.12 -9.11 6.75
C ASP A 90 12.86 -9.72 7.40
N GLY A 91 11.67 -9.36 6.90
CA GLY A 91 10.39 -9.90 7.38
C GLY A 91 9.75 -9.10 8.52
N THR A 92 10.44 -8.13 9.13
CA THR A 92 9.92 -7.30 10.23
C THR A 92 8.57 -6.65 9.88
N ALA A 93 8.40 -6.19 8.64
CA ALA A 93 7.15 -5.57 8.20
C ALA A 93 5.96 -6.54 8.29
N ILE A 94 6.16 -7.82 7.96
CA ILE A 94 5.12 -8.84 8.02
C ILE A 94 4.81 -9.24 9.46
N GLU A 95 5.82 -9.35 10.31
CA GLU A 95 5.61 -9.58 11.76
C GLU A 95 4.74 -8.48 12.38
N LEU A 96 5.03 -7.21 12.05
CA LEU A 96 4.25 -6.07 12.53
C LEU A 96 2.82 -6.04 11.97
N VAL A 97 2.61 -6.48 10.73
CA VAL A 97 1.28 -6.70 10.15
C VAL A 97 0.49 -7.75 10.95
N HIS A 98 1.11 -8.88 11.29
CA HIS A 98 0.46 -9.92 12.10
C HIS A 98 0.10 -9.42 13.50
N TRP A 99 1.00 -8.68 14.14
CA TRP A 99 0.73 -8.02 15.42
C TRP A 99 -0.48 -7.07 15.32
N GLN A 100 -0.52 -6.25 14.27
CA GLN A 100 -1.61 -5.30 14.04
C GLN A 100 -2.94 -6.02 13.78
N ARG A 101 -2.95 -7.12 13.01
CA ARG A 101 -4.15 -7.96 12.80
C ARG A 101 -4.70 -8.50 14.12
N ALA A 102 -3.85 -9.06 14.97
CA ALA A 102 -4.28 -9.57 16.27
C ALA A 102 -4.88 -8.46 17.15
N ALA A 103 -4.30 -7.26 17.11
CA ALA A 103 -4.81 -6.11 17.83
C ALA A 103 -6.15 -5.60 17.27
N LEU A 104 -6.34 -5.61 15.95
CA LEU A 104 -7.60 -5.25 15.30
C LEU A 104 -8.70 -6.26 15.61
N ARG A 105 -8.39 -7.56 15.61
CA ARG A 105 -9.36 -8.62 15.95
C ARG A 105 -9.94 -8.43 17.35
N ARG A 106 -9.08 -8.23 18.35
CA ARG A 106 -9.52 -7.94 19.73
C ARG A 106 -10.43 -6.72 19.81
N ARG A 107 -10.14 -5.66 19.06
CA ARG A 107 -10.97 -4.44 19.04
C ARG A 107 -12.31 -4.68 18.34
N LEU A 108 -12.33 -5.49 17.28
CA LEU A 108 -13.56 -5.88 16.59
C LEU A 108 -14.46 -6.73 17.49
N ASP A 109 -13.89 -7.66 18.26
CA ASP A 109 -14.63 -8.49 19.20
C ASP A 109 -15.34 -7.63 20.27
N ILE A 110 -14.64 -6.62 20.82
CA ILE A 110 -15.24 -5.66 21.75
C ILE A 110 -16.35 -4.86 21.07
N ALA A 111 -16.10 -4.35 19.86
CA ALA A 111 -17.11 -3.58 19.13
C ALA A 111 -18.35 -4.42 18.83
N ALA A 112 -18.19 -5.69 18.45
CA ALA A 112 -19.29 -6.61 18.21
C ALA A 112 -20.11 -6.91 19.47
N GLN A 113 -19.47 -6.96 20.64
CA GLN A 113 -20.19 -7.14 21.92
C GLN A 113 -21.00 -5.91 22.33
N VAL A 114 -20.47 -4.70 22.08
CA VAL A 114 -21.11 -3.43 22.49
C VAL A 114 -22.17 -2.96 21.51
N LEU A 115 -22.01 -3.27 20.21
CA LEU A 115 -22.89 -2.82 19.13
C LEU A 115 -23.90 -3.88 18.66
N ALA A 116 -23.96 -5.04 19.32
CA ALA A 116 -25.03 -6.02 19.13
C ALA A 116 -26.34 -5.52 19.76
#